data_AF-A0A7X2TST7-F1
#
_entry.id   AF-A0A7X2TST7-F1
#
_cell.length_a   1.000
_cell.length_b   1.000
_cell.length_c   1.000
_cell.angle_alpha   90.00
_cell.angle_beta   90.00
_cell.angle_gamma   90.00
#
_symmetry.space_group_name_H-M   'P 1'
#
loop_
_entity.id
_entity.type
_entity.pdbx_description
1 polymer ?
#
loop_
_entity_poly.entity_id
_entity_poly.type
_entity_poly.pdbx_seq_one_letter_code
_entity_poly.pdbx_strand_id
1 'polypeptide(L)'
;TSGGTLMMFNNGIYKTRPFNKPAPDSEAVSGALEYRINSTARTASLMWSSDAKGPDSVNTFAMGDANQLPKTGNVMVVYGSGVRLDNGLPWSRVREYTHTTPPKVLYDVVFAGTGERPAVSWIAFGGERIPKLQ
;
A
#
# COMPACT_ATOMS: atom_id res chain seq x y z
N THR A 1 8.24 -12.79 -4.08
CA THR A 1 9.42 -11.93 -4.33
C THR A 1 10.54 -12.75 -4.94
N SER A 2 11.63 -12.13 -5.40
CA SER A 2 12.82 -12.87 -5.88
C SER A 2 13.48 -13.72 -4.79
N GLY A 3 13.25 -13.40 -3.51
CA GLY A 3 13.75 -14.17 -2.36
C GLY A 3 12.85 -15.32 -1.90
N GLY A 4 11.81 -15.69 -2.65
CA GLY A 4 10.88 -16.76 -2.27
C GLY A 4 9.96 -16.41 -1.08
N THR A 5 9.76 -15.11 -0.81
CA THR A 5 8.82 -14.61 0.22
C THR A 5 7.50 -14.17 -0.41
N LEU A 6 6.46 -14.06 0.42
CA LEU A 6 5.14 -13.58 0.06
C LEU A 6 5.08 -12.06 0.25
N MET A 7 4.81 -11.33 -0.83
CA MET A 7 4.46 -9.90 -0.77
C MET A 7 2.94 -9.78 -0.80
N MET A 8 2.38 -8.90 0.03
CA MET A 8 0.95 -8.70 0.13
C MET A 8 0.65 -7.22 0.37
N PHE A 9 -0.39 -6.71 -0.28
CA PHE A 9 -0.98 -5.44 0.10
C PHE A 9 -1.94 -5.63 1.27
N ASN A 10 -1.73 -4.87 2.34
CA ASN A 10 -2.60 -4.83 3.51
C ASN A 10 -3.31 -3.48 3.52
N ASN A 11 -4.62 -3.48 3.29
CA ASN A 11 -5.42 -2.26 3.45
C ASN A 11 -5.41 -1.77 4.92
N GLY A 12 -5.24 -2.66 5.89
CA GLY A 12 -5.10 -2.29 7.31
C GLY A 12 -6.38 -1.70 7.94
N ILE A 13 -7.52 -1.84 7.28
CA ILE A 13 -8.81 -1.24 7.68
C ILE A 13 -9.27 -1.84 9.00
N TYR A 14 -9.79 -0.99 9.89
CA TYR A 14 -10.37 -1.32 11.19
C TYR A 14 -9.44 -1.94 12.23
N LYS A 15 -8.32 -2.55 11.82
CA LYS A 15 -7.30 -3.19 12.66
C LYS A 15 -7.85 -4.11 13.75
N THR A 16 -8.98 -4.74 13.48
CA THR A 16 -9.70 -5.52 14.47
C THR A 16 -10.55 -6.59 13.82
N ARG A 17 -11.15 -7.46 14.64
CA ARG A 17 -12.17 -8.42 14.22
C ARG A 17 -13.43 -8.23 15.07
N PRO A 18 -14.62 -8.53 14.55
CA PRO A 18 -15.82 -8.57 15.37
C PRO A 18 -15.62 -9.46 16.62
N PHE A 19 -16.10 -9.07 17.79
CA PHE A 19 -16.99 -7.91 18.07
C PHE A 19 -16.25 -6.66 18.58
N ASN A 20 -14.93 -6.61 18.45
CA ASN A 20 -14.13 -5.50 18.95
C ASN A 20 -14.37 -4.23 18.13
N LYS A 21 -14.27 -3.08 18.80
CA LYS A 21 -14.43 -1.77 18.17
C LYS A 21 -13.29 -1.53 17.14
N PRO A 22 -13.59 -1.00 15.94
CA PRO A 22 -12.58 -0.58 14.97
C PRO A 22 -11.63 0.48 15.51
N ALA A 23 -10.37 0.43 15.08
CA ALA A 23 -9.43 1.54 15.25
C ALA A 23 -9.91 2.78 14.46
N PRO A 24 -9.61 4.01 14.91
CA PRO A 24 -9.85 5.23 14.14
C PRO A 24 -9.13 5.20 12.79
N ASP A 25 -9.67 5.90 11.79
CA ASP A 25 -9.07 5.98 10.44
C ASP A 25 -7.65 6.54 10.46
N SER A 26 -7.34 7.44 11.41
CA SER A 26 -5.99 7.99 11.63
C SER A 26 -4.98 6.97 12.13
N GLU A 27 -5.42 5.81 12.63
CA GLU A 27 -4.56 4.72 13.09
C GLU A 27 -4.49 3.54 12.11
N ALA A 28 -5.38 3.52 11.11
CA ALA A 28 -5.39 2.56 10.02
C ALA A 28 -4.42 3.02 8.93
N VAL A 29 -3.38 2.24 8.70
CA VAL A 29 -2.36 2.49 7.68
C VAL A 29 -2.34 1.29 6.74
N SER A 30 -2.47 1.59 5.45
CA SER A 30 -2.30 0.62 4.39
C SER A 30 -0.85 0.56 3.93
N GLY A 31 -0.46 -0.58 3.39
CA GLY A 31 0.83 -0.72 2.74
C GLY A 31 1.18 -2.15 2.38
N ALA A 32 2.37 -2.31 1.82
CA ALA A 32 2.94 -3.59 1.48
C ALA A 32 3.60 -4.25 2.68
N LEU A 33 3.37 -5.55 2.83
CA LEU A 33 3.98 -6.42 3.83
C LEU A 33 4.68 -7.58 3.12
N GLU A 34 5.87 -7.91 3.59
CA GLU A 34 6.61 -9.08 3.13
C GLU A 34 6.74 -10.12 4.24
N TYR A 35 6.33 -11.35 3.96
CA TYR A 35 6.38 -12.47 4.89
C TYR A 35 7.25 -13.61 4.37
N ARG A 36 8.07 -14.16 5.26
CA ARG A 36 8.64 -15.50 5.09
C ARG A 36 7.69 -16.53 5.68
N ILE A 37 7.33 -17.53 4.89
CA ILE A 37 6.46 -18.63 5.32
C ILE A 37 7.31 -19.88 5.54
N ASN A 38 7.20 -20.49 6.73
CA ASN A 38 7.73 -21.82 6.99
C ASN A 38 6.55 -22.80 7.04
N SER A 39 6.34 -23.55 5.96
CA SER A 39 5.20 -24.48 5.83
C SER A 39 5.32 -25.68 6.77
N THR A 40 6.53 -26.17 7.04
CA THR A 40 6.78 -27.29 7.97
C THR A 40 6.43 -26.90 9.40
N ALA A 41 6.94 -25.76 9.88
CA ALA A 41 6.66 -25.25 11.22
C ALA A 41 5.29 -24.57 11.33
N ARG A 42 4.61 -24.31 10.21
CA ARG A 42 3.35 -23.55 10.10
C ARG A 42 3.44 -22.15 10.71
N THR A 43 4.53 -21.45 10.43
CA THR A 43 4.77 -20.09 10.92
C THR A 43 4.97 -19.09 9.78
N ALA A 44 4.66 -17.83 10.06
CA ALA A 44 4.92 -16.70 9.18
C ALA A 44 5.70 -15.63 9.95
N SER A 45 6.75 -15.08 9.35
CA SER A 45 7.56 -14.01 9.92
C SER A 45 7.52 -12.79 9.03
N LEU A 46 7.12 -11.64 9.58
CA LEU A 46 7.16 -10.35 8.87
C LEU A 46 8.64 -9.96 8.68
N MET A 47 9.04 -9.82 7.42
CA MET A 47 10.42 -9.49 7.03
C MET A 47 10.58 -8.00 6.72
N TRP A 48 9.54 -7.40 6.15
CA TRP A 48 9.56 -5.99 5.74
C TRP A 48 8.13 -5.43 5.68
N SER A 49 8.01 -4.11 5.84
CA SER A 49 6.76 -3.37 5.71
C SER A 49 7.02 -1.97 5.17
N SER A 50 6.13 -1.49 4.29
CA SER A 50 6.11 -0.08 3.86
C SER A 50 5.44 0.86 4.87
N ASP A 51 4.83 0.31 5.93
CA ASP A 51 3.97 1.05 6.85
C ASP A 51 4.81 1.99 7.72
N ALA A 52 5.09 3.19 7.22
CA ALA A 52 5.66 4.28 7.98
C ALA A 52 4.51 5.18 8.47
N LYS A 53 4.12 5.02 9.74
CA LYS A 53 3.18 5.95 10.38
C LYS A 53 3.75 7.36 10.33
N GLY A 54 2.93 8.32 9.92
CA GLY A 54 3.30 9.72 9.80
C GLY A 54 2.28 10.54 8.99
N PRO A 55 2.57 11.82 8.73
CA PRO A 55 1.70 12.71 7.96
C PRO A 55 1.36 12.18 6.55
N ASP A 56 2.23 11.32 6.03
CA ASP A 56 2.15 10.72 4.71
C ASP A 56 1.52 9.32 4.67
N SER A 57 0.91 8.90 5.79
CA SER A 57 0.20 7.63 5.88
C SER A 57 -0.96 7.60 4.89
N VAL A 58 -1.18 6.45 4.28
CA VAL A 58 -2.29 6.25 3.35
C VAL A 58 -3.19 5.19 3.92
N ASN A 59 -4.49 5.46 3.94
CA ASN A 59 -5.53 4.51 4.28
C ASN A 59 -6.39 4.28 3.03
N THR A 60 -6.60 3.02 2.70
CA THR A 60 -7.42 2.57 1.57
C THR A 60 -8.50 1.63 2.07
N PHE A 61 -9.74 1.88 1.66
CA PHE A 61 -10.88 1.05 2.05
C PHE A 61 -10.99 -0.24 1.21
N ALA A 62 -10.45 -0.24 0.00
CA ALA A 62 -10.49 -1.40 -0.86
C ALA A 62 -9.38 -1.29 -1.92
N MET A 63 -9.16 -2.42 -2.60
CA MET A 63 -8.26 -2.52 -3.74
C MET A 63 -6.81 -2.22 -3.34
N GLY A 64 -5.91 -2.24 -4.32
CA GLY A 64 -4.50 -2.00 -4.13
C GLY A 64 -3.66 -3.22 -4.44
N ASP A 65 -2.37 -2.97 -4.57
CA ASP A 65 -1.40 -3.97 -5.03
C ASP A 65 -0.01 -3.67 -4.48
N ALA A 66 0.83 -4.70 -4.38
CA ALA A 66 2.19 -4.60 -3.89
C ALA A 66 3.10 -5.57 -4.65
N ASN A 67 4.01 -5.01 -5.45
CA ASN A 67 4.88 -5.77 -6.33
C ASN A 67 6.34 -5.41 -6.10
N GLN A 68 7.19 -6.43 -5.90
CA GLN A 68 8.64 -6.23 -5.94
C GLN A 68 9.09 -6.05 -7.39
N LEU A 69 9.84 -4.99 -7.66
CA LEU A 69 10.36 -4.69 -8.98
C LEU A 69 11.60 -5.55 -9.28
N PRO A 70 11.61 -6.31 -10.38
CA PRO A 70 12.63 -7.33 -10.62
C PRO A 70 14.04 -6.78 -10.87
N LYS A 71 14.17 -5.54 -11.38
CA LYS A 71 15.47 -4.95 -11.71
C LYS A 71 16.16 -4.31 -10.51
N THR A 72 15.40 -3.66 -9.64
CA THR A 72 15.95 -2.87 -8.52
C THR A 72 15.77 -3.54 -7.18
N GLY A 73 14.85 -4.50 -7.07
CA GLY A 73 14.44 -5.10 -5.80
C GLY A 73 13.55 -4.19 -4.94
N ASN A 74 13.28 -2.95 -5.39
CA ASN A 74 12.36 -2.00 -4.75
C ASN A 74 10.92 -2.53 -4.77
N VAL A 75 10.03 -1.91 -4.01
CA VAL A 75 8.62 -2.32 -3.90
C VAL A 75 7.73 -1.20 -4.46
N MET A 76 6.96 -1.52 -5.50
CA MET A 76 5.88 -0.67 -5.98
C MET A 76 4.61 -1.00 -5.20
N VAL A 77 3.95 0.03 -4.68
CA VAL A 77 2.71 -0.08 -3.91
C VAL A 77 1.65 0.78 -4.56
N VAL A 78 0.52 0.17 -4.89
CA VAL A 78 -0.66 0.83 -5.46
C VAL A 78 -1.70 0.94 -4.36
N TYR A 79 -1.97 2.16 -3.94
CA TYR A 79 -3.03 2.51 -3.01
C TYR A 79 -4.29 2.79 -3.82
N GLY A 80 -5.19 1.80 -3.86
CA GLY A 80 -6.30 1.77 -4.81
C GLY A 80 -7.44 2.73 -4.50
N SER A 81 -8.22 2.44 -3.45
CA SER A 81 -9.38 3.26 -3.05
C SER A 81 -9.11 4.03 -1.76
N GLY A 82 -8.28 5.08 -1.85
CA GLY A 82 -7.98 5.97 -0.73
C GLY A 82 -9.06 7.02 -0.52
N VAL A 83 -9.20 7.47 0.73
CA VAL A 83 -9.98 8.65 1.11
C VAL A 83 -9.03 9.63 1.77
N ARG A 84 -9.02 10.89 1.32
CA ARG A 84 -8.16 11.89 1.97
C ARG A 84 -8.75 12.29 3.32
N LEU A 85 -7.92 12.30 4.36
CA LEU A 85 -8.37 12.60 5.71
C LEU A 85 -8.75 14.07 5.93
N ASP A 86 -8.25 14.98 5.08
CA ASP A 86 -8.48 16.42 5.17
C ASP A 86 -9.83 16.87 4.59
N ASN A 87 -10.27 16.27 3.47
CA ASN A 87 -11.45 16.70 2.74
C ASN A 87 -12.40 15.57 2.32
N GLY A 88 -12.09 14.32 2.65
CA GLY A 88 -12.93 13.15 2.35
C GLY A 88 -13.00 12.78 0.87
N LEU A 89 -12.23 13.44 -0.01
CA LEU A 89 -12.27 13.14 -1.44
C LEU A 89 -11.55 11.83 -1.76
N PRO A 90 -12.09 11.02 -2.69
CA PRO A 90 -11.45 9.81 -3.17
C PRO A 90 -10.18 10.13 -3.96
N TRP A 91 -9.19 9.26 -3.82
CA TRP A 91 -7.91 9.36 -4.53
C TRP A 91 -7.22 7.99 -4.61
N SER A 92 -6.25 7.91 -5.52
CA SER A 92 -5.30 6.80 -5.56
C SER A 92 -3.88 7.34 -5.50
N ARG A 93 -2.97 6.49 -5.03
CA ARG A 93 -1.54 6.80 -4.97
C ARG A 93 -0.75 5.61 -5.49
N VAL A 94 0.32 5.86 -6.22
CA VAL A 94 1.31 4.84 -6.53
C VAL A 94 2.64 5.31 -6.00
N ARG A 95 3.30 4.49 -5.20
CA ARG A 95 4.62 4.77 -4.64
C ARG A 95 5.60 3.66 -4.95
N GLU A 96 6.85 4.03 -5.15
CA GLU A 96 7.97 3.09 -5.14
C GLU A 96 8.78 3.30 -3.86
N TYR A 97 9.06 2.21 -3.14
CA TYR A 97 9.82 2.20 -1.91
C TYR A 97 11.13 1.44 -2.08
N THR A 98 12.19 1.90 -1.43
CA THR A 98 13.37 1.06 -1.21
C THR A 98 13.01 -0.17 -0.37
N HIS A 99 13.57 -1.33 -0.72
CA HIS A 99 13.45 -2.53 0.11
C HIS A 99 14.48 -2.53 1.25
N THR A 100 14.43 -1.48 2.06
CA THR A 100 15.27 -1.27 3.26
C THR A 100 14.39 -1.07 4.48
N THR A 101 14.97 -1.17 5.67
CA THR A 101 14.30 -0.85 6.94
C THR A 101 15.06 0.29 7.64
N PRO A 102 14.52 1.52 7.72
CA PRO A 102 13.19 1.93 7.24
C PRO A 102 13.13 2.04 5.70
N PRO A 103 11.93 1.89 5.10
CA PRO A 103 11.73 2.11 3.67
C PRO A 103 11.78 3.61 3.34
N LYS A 104 12.28 3.96 2.16
CA LYS A 104 12.30 5.33 1.63
C LYS A 104 11.47 5.41 0.37
N VAL A 105 10.65 6.45 0.23
CA VAL A 105 9.90 6.73 -1.01
C VAL A 105 10.86 7.24 -2.07
N LEU A 106 10.88 6.60 -3.23
CA LEU A 106 11.68 6.97 -4.41
C LEU A 106 10.83 7.65 -5.49
N TYR A 107 9.55 7.27 -5.57
CA TYR A 107 8.60 7.76 -6.55
C TYR A 107 7.23 7.86 -5.90
N ASP A 108 6.47 8.87 -6.30
CA ASP A 108 5.15 9.14 -5.74
C ASP A 108 4.25 9.82 -6.78
N VAL A 109 3.14 9.18 -7.11
CA VAL A 109 2.12 9.70 -8.02
C VAL A 109 0.78 9.66 -7.34
N VAL A 110 0.05 10.76 -7.45
CA VAL A 110 -1.30 10.90 -6.93
C VAL A 110 -2.26 11.05 -8.10
N PHE A 111 -3.29 10.21 -8.12
CA PHE A 111 -4.45 10.32 -9.01
C PHE A 111 -5.60 10.91 -8.19
N ALA A 112 -5.95 12.16 -8.48
CA ALA A 112 -7.02 12.87 -7.80
C ALA A 112 -7.73 13.81 -8.77
N GLY A 113 -9.01 14.07 -8.50
CA GLY A 113 -9.72 15.14 -9.18
C GLY A 113 -9.13 16.51 -8.82
N THR A 114 -9.24 17.47 -9.74
CA THR A 114 -8.74 18.84 -9.55
C THR A 114 -9.85 19.78 -9.07
N GLY A 115 -9.51 20.74 -8.19
CA GLY A 115 -10.44 21.72 -7.63
C GLY A 115 -11.09 21.27 -6.32
N GLU A 116 -11.83 22.17 -5.66
CA GLU A 116 -12.46 21.90 -4.35
C GLU A 116 -13.63 20.91 -4.43
N ARG A 117 -14.29 20.85 -5.59
CA ARG A 117 -15.39 19.92 -5.88
C ARG A 117 -15.18 19.31 -7.27
N PRO A 118 -14.27 18.33 -7.38
CA PRO A 118 -13.95 17.76 -8.66
C PRO A 118 -15.16 17.01 -9.23
N ALA A 119 -15.47 17.25 -10.51
CA ALA A 119 -16.54 16.54 -11.23
C ALA A 119 -16.20 15.06 -11.50
N VAL A 120 -14.91 14.70 -11.41
CA VAL A 120 -14.38 13.35 -11.65
C VAL A 120 -13.41 12.99 -10.54
N SER A 121 -13.51 11.77 -10.04
CA SER A 121 -12.54 11.16 -9.13
C SER A 121 -11.85 9.96 -9.78
N TRP A 122 -10.72 9.56 -9.20
CA TRP A 122 -9.92 8.45 -9.70
C TRP A 122 -9.74 7.40 -8.61
N ILE A 123 -9.96 6.15 -8.99
CA ILE A 123 -9.69 4.96 -8.19
C ILE A 123 -8.91 3.99 -9.08
N ALA A 124 -7.77 3.51 -8.59
CA ALA A 124 -7.00 2.45 -9.20
C ALA A 124 -7.37 1.11 -8.56
N PHE A 125 -7.59 0.07 -9.36
CA PHE A 125 -7.84 -1.26 -8.83
C PHE A 125 -6.54 -1.95 -8.36
N GLY A 126 -5.49 -1.84 -9.16
CA GLY A 126 -4.16 -2.39 -8.91
C GLY A 126 -3.18 -1.81 -9.93
N GLY A 127 -2.01 -2.43 -10.08
CA GLY A 127 -1.08 -1.97 -11.09
C GLY A 127 0.19 -2.79 -11.17
N GLU A 128 0.70 -2.91 -12.40
CA GLU A 128 1.93 -3.62 -12.70
C GLU A 128 2.96 -2.67 -13.33
N ARG A 129 4.24 -2.91 -13.03
CA ARG A 129 5.32 -2.20 -13.70
C ARG A 129 5.55 -2.82 -15.08
N ILE A 130 5.09 -2.13 -16.12
CA ILE A 130 5.42 -2.52 -17.50
C ILE A 130 6.89 -2.17 -17.78
N PRO A 131 7.75 -3.13 -18.18
CA PRO A 131 9.09 -2.81 -18.70
C PRO A 131 8.95 -1.87 -19.90
N LYS A 132 9.91 -0.96 -20.11
CA LYS A 132 9.91 0.02 -21.20
C LYS A 132 9.31 -0.59 -22.49
N LEU A 133 8.21 -0.02 -22.98
CA LEU A 133 7.72 -0.30 -24.34
C LEU A 133 8.87 0.07 -25.27
N GLN A 134 9.35 -0.91 -26.05
CA GLN A 134 10.42 -0.70 -27.02
C GLN A 134 9.99 0.26 -28.10
#